data_AF-R8BNK3-F1
#
_entry.id   AF-R8BNK3-F1
#
_cell.length_a   1.000
_cell.length_b   1.000
_cell.length_c   1.000
_cell.angle_alpha   90.00
_cell.angle_beta   90.00
_cell.angle_gamma   90.00
#
_symmetry.space_group_name_H-M   'P 1'
#
loop_
_entity.id
_entity.type
_entity.pdbx_description
1 polymer ?
#
loop_
_entity_poly.entity_id
_entity_poly.type
_entity_poly.pdbx_seq_one_letter_code
_entity_poly.pdbx_strand_id
1 'polypeptide(L)'
;MLGPQMALVSMLGYAYLIYDRRSQGQSYSGYAAAAGLSLAIMPYTIILMSPTNNALLGVASGATKTLSESAVRELLVKWKGLNLVRSVIPFVGAVLGLWSLVA
;
A
#
# COMPACT_ATOMS: atom_id res chain seq x y z
N MET A 1 9.44 -11.59 -9.47
CA MET A 1 8.98 -10.54 -8.52
C MET A 1 8.59 -9.31 -9.33
N LEU A 2 7.32 -9.18 -9.72
CA LEU A 2 6.85 -8.09 -10.61
C LEU A 2 6.49 -6.79 -9.87
N GLY A 3 6.39 -6.84 -8.54
CA GLY A 3 5.92 -5.72 -7.70
C GLY A 3 6.67 -4.39 -7.92
N PRO A 4 8.01 -4.36 -7.80
CA PRO A 4 8.78 -3.12 -7.97
C PRO A 4 8.67 -2.54 -9.37
N GLN A 5 8.66 -3.39 -10.40
CA GLN A 5 8.57 -2.97 -11.80
C GLN A 5 7.20 -2.38 -12.11
N MET A 6 6.12 -2.99 -11.62
CA MET A 6 4.75 -2.46 -11.78
C MET A 6 4.55 -1.13 -11.05
N ALA A 7 5.15 -0.97 -9.87
CA ALA A 7 5.10 0.30 -9.13
C ALA A 7 5.78 1.44 -9.92
N LEU A 8 6.93 1.15 -10.54
CA LEU A 8 7.64 2.12 -11.40
C LEU A 8 6.81 2.52 -12.62
N VAL A 9 6.20 1.54 -13.31
CA VAL A 9 5.34 1.82 -14.47
C VAL A 9 4.14 2.70 -14.09
N SER A 10 3.46 2.38 -12.98
CA SER A 10 2.34 3.20 -12.48
C SER A 10 2.78 4.60 -12.07
N MET A 11 3.95 4.73 -11.43
CA MET A 11 4.50 6.03 -11.02
C MET A 11 4.81 6.92 -12.23
N LEU A 12 5.41 6.35 -13.28
CA LEU A 12 5.69 7.07 -14.53
C LEU A 12 4.39 7.50 -15.23
N GLY A 13 3.37 6.63 -15.25
CA GLY A 13 2.05 6.95 -15.79
C GLY A 13 1.38 8.11 -15.06
N TYR A 14 1.36 8.09 -13.73
CA TYR A 14 0.81 9.21 -12.94
C TYR A 14 1.62 10.50 -13.12
N ALA A 15 2.95 10.42 -13.18
CA ALA A 15 3.80 11.58 -13.40
C ALA A 15 3.52 12.26 -14.75
N TYR A 16 3.34 11.46 -15.82
CA TYR A 16 2.96 11.97 -17.14
C TYR A 16 1.61 12.67 -17.14
N LEU A 17 0.58 12.05 -16.54
CA LEU A 17 -0.78 12.63 -16.48
C LEU A 17 -0.83 13.93 -15.67
N ILE A 18 -0.05 14.03 -14.59
CA ILE A 18 0.07 15.26 -13.81
C ILE A 18 0.76 16.35 -14.64
N TYR A 19 1.83 16.01 -15.38
CA TYR A 19 2.53 16.96 -16.23
C TYR A 19 1.65 17.50 -17.36
N ASP A 20 0.96 16.61 -18.07
CA ASP A 20 0.07 16.96 -19.17
C ASP A 20 -1.09 17.85 -18.69
N ARG A 21 -1.81 17.46 -17.63
CA ARG A 21 -2.91 18.27 -17.09
C ARG A 21 -2.46 19.60 -16.51
N ARG A 22 -1.28 19.67 -15.89
CA ARG A 22 -0.69 20.94 -15.42
C ARG A 22 -0.39 21.86 -16.59
N SER A 23 0.12 21.34 -17.70
CA SER A 23 0.41 22.12 -18.90
C SER A 23 -0.87 22.67 -19.57
N GLN A 24 -2.00 21.96 -19.42
CA GLN A 24 -3.31 22.35 -19.93
C GLN A 24 -4.15 23.19 -18.95
N GLY A 25 -3.61 23.52 -17.76
CA GLY A 25 -4.32 24.30 -16.74
C GLY A 25 -5.51 23.58 -16.08
N GLN A 26 -5.61 22.25 -16.24
CA GLN A 26 -6.72 21.45 -15.70
C GLN A 26 -6.45 20.95 -14.28
N SER A 27 -7.51 20.54 -13.59
CA SER A 27 -7.42 19.97 -12.23
C SER A 27 -6.65 18.64 -12.24
N TYR A 28 -5.59 18.56 -11.42
CA TYR A 28 -4.75 17.37 -11.24
C TYR A 28 -4.87 16.76 -9.84
N SER A 29 -5.75 17.30 -8.99
CA SER A 29 -5.84 16.97 -7.56
C SER A 29 -6.18 15.49 -7.32
N GLY A 30 -7.05 14.90 -8.13
CA GLY A 30 -7.42 13.48 -8.02
C GLY A 30 -6.32 12.52 -8.48
N TYR A 31 -5.53 12.88 -9.50
CA TYR A 31 -4.33 12.12 -9.89
C TYR A 31 -3.23 12.20 -8.83
N ALA A 32 -3.04 13.38 -8.23
CA ALA A 32 -2.11 13.55 -7.12
C ALA A 32 -2.52 12.74 -5.89
N ALA A 33 -3.83 12.69 -5.56
CA ALA A 33 -4.36 11.85 -4.49
C ALA A 33 -4.17 10.35 -4.78
N ALA A 34 -4.46 9.89 -5.99
CA ALA A 34 -4.26 8.50 -6.42
C ALA A 34 -2.80 8.07 -6.35
N ALA A 35 -1.88 8.94 -6.81
CA ALA A 35 -0.44 8.72 -6.71
C ALA A 35 0.04 8.69 -5.26
N GLY A 36 -0.44 9.62 -4.42
CA GLY A 36 -0.13 9.67 -3.00
C GLY A 36 -0.57 8.40 -2.26
N LEU A 37 -1.79 7.93 -2.49
CA LEU A 37 -2.29 6.68 -1.91
C LEU A 37 -1.50 5.45 -2.38
N SER A 38 -1.11 5.42 -3.66
CA SER A 38 -0.28 4.34 -4.21
C SER A 38 1.10 4.29 -3.55
N LEU A 39 1.71 5.45 -3.32
CA LEU A 39 3.00 5.55 -2.63
C LEU A 39 2.88 5.26 -1.12
N ALA A 40 1.75 5.62 -0.49
CA ALA A 40 1.51 5.45 0.94
C ALA A 40 1.46 3.98 1.41
N ILE A 41 1.26 3.02 0.50
CA ILE A 41 1.27 1.58 0.81
C ILE A 41 2.62 1.13 1.39
N MET A 42 3.72 1.65 0.85
CA MET A 42 5.07 1.30 1.30
C MET A 42 5.35 1.78 2.73
N PRO A 43 5.22 3.08 3.09
CA PRO A 43 5.43 3.53 4.46
C PRO A 43 4.41 2.93 5.43
N TYR A 44 3.15 2.70 5.02
CA TYR A 44 2.19 1.95 5.83
C TYR A 44 2.74 0.58 6.23
N THR A 45 3.29 -0.15 5.26
CA THR A 45 3.81 -1.50 5.49
C THR A 45 5.03 -1.47 6.41
N ILE A 46 5.98 -0.56 6.16
CA ILE A 46 7.23 -0.47 6.92
C ILE A 46 6.96 -0.03 8.37
N ILE A 47 6.12 0.98 8.57
CA ILE A 47 5.92 1.60 9.89
C ILE A 47 4.95 0.80 10.76
N LEU A 48 3.81 0.37 10.19
CA LEU A 48 2.71 -0.22 10.97
C LEU A 48 2.69 -1.75 10.94
N MET A 49 3.17 -2.37 9.85
CA MET A 49 3.09 -3.82 9.65
C MET A 49 4.37 -4.58 9.97
N SER A 50 5.55 -3.96 9.81
CA SER A 50 6.83 -4.64 10.04
C SER A 50 6.96 -5.32 11.41
N PRO A 51 6.53 -4.72 12.55
CA PRO A 51 6.65 -5.38 13.84
C PRO A 51 5.87 -6.70 13.90
N THR A 52 4.63 -6.69 13.39
CA THR A 52 3.76 -7.88 13.36
C THR A 52 4.27 -8.91 12.34
N ASN A 53 4.72 -8.47 11.16
CA ASN A 53 5.28 -9.35 10.15
C ASN A 53 6.58 -10.03 10.64
N ASN A 54 7.49 -9.27 11.26
CA ASN A 54 8.75 -9.80 11.77
C ASN A 54 8.52 -10.80 12.89
N ALA A 55 7.57 -10.54 13.79
CA ALA A 55 7.21 -11.47 14.84
C ALA A 55 6.59 -12.77 14.28
N LEU A 56 5.69 -12.68 13.28
CA LEU A 56 5.12 -13.86 12.61
C LEU A 56 6.19 -14.66 11.85
N LEU A 57 7.07 -13.98 11.12
CA LEU A 57 8.19 -14.61 10.39
C LEU A 57 9.21 -15.25 11.34
N GLY A 58 9.49 -14.60 12.46
CA GLY A 58 10.37 -15.12 13.50
C GLY A 58 9.84 -16.39 14.16
N VAL A 59 8.52 -16.51 14.34
CA VAL A 59 7.87 -17.74 14.79
C VAL A 59 7.89 -18.80 13.69
N ALA A 60 7.52 -18.44 12.45
CA ALA A 60 7.44 -19.38 11.33
C ALA A 60 8.80 -19.98 10.94
N SER A 61 9.88 -19.23 11.12
CA SER A 61 11.26 -19.69 10.86
C SER A 61 11.88 -20.47 12.02
N GLY A 62 11.21 -20.56 13.17
CA GLY A 62 11.78 -21.15 14.39
C GLY A 62 12.93 -20.35 15.01
N ALA A 63 13.21 -19.14 14.50
CA ALA A 63 14.31 -18.29 14.97
C ALA A 63 14.04 -17.62 16.33
N THR A 64 12.78 -17.61 16.78
CA THR A 64 12.36 -17.02 18.07
C THR A 64 11.80 -18.13 18.96
N LYS A 65 11.96 -18.01 20.30
CA LYS A 65 11.28 -18.90 21.26
C LYS A 65 9.82 -19.06 20.84
N THR A 66 9.36 -20.31 20.74
CA THR A 66 7.98 -20.65 20.40
C THR A 66 7.03 -19.85 21.26
N LEU A 67 6.39 -18.84 20.66
CA LEU A 67 5.27 -18.14 21.27
C LEU A 67 4.17 -19.16 21.56
N SER A 68 3.40 -18.94 22.62
CA SER A 68 2.21 -19.75 22.85
C SER A 68 1.26 -19.64 21.66
N GLU A 69 0.48 -20.68 21.41
CA GLU A 69 -0.53 -20.69 20.34
C GLU A 69 -1.49 -19.49 20.47
N SER A 70 -1.84 -19.12 21.70
CA SER A 70 -2.65 -17.94 22.00
C SER A 70 -2.02 -16.63 21.53
N ALA A 71 -0.71 -16.45 21.75
CA ALA A 71 0.02 -15.26 21.32
C ALA A 71 0.18 -15.20 19.80
N VAL A 72 0.40 -16.34 19.14
CA VAL A 72 0.41 -16.42 17.67
C VAL A 72 -0.96 -16.05 17.10
N ARG A 73 -2.05 -16.53 17.71
CA ARG A 73 -3.42 -16.21 17.29
C ARG A 73 -3.73 -14.72 17.41
N GLU A 74 -3.32 -14.07 18.50
CA GLU A 74 -3.47 -12.63 18.67
C GLU A 74 -2.71 -11.86 17.58
N LEU A 75 -1.48 -12.28 17.29
CA LEU A 75 -0.64 -11.69 16.25
C LEU A 75 -1.26 -11.84 14.85
N LEU A 76 -1.88 -12.99 14.56
CA LEU A 76 -2.64 -13.23 13.32
C LEU A 76 -3.90 -12.37 13.22
N VAL A 77 -4.64 -12.16 14.32
CA VAL A 77 -5.80 -11.26 14.34
C VAL A 77 -5.36 -9.83 14.03
N LYS A 78 -4.29 -9.36 14.67
CA LYS A 78 -3.69 -8.05 14.37
C LYS A 78 -3.23 -7.95 12.92
N TRP A 79 -2.51 -8.97 12.43
CA TRP A 79 -2.06 -9.04 11.05
C TRP A 79 -3.22 -8.98 10.06
N LYS A 80 -4.33 -9.68 10.32
CA LYS A 80 -5.54 -9.64 9.49
C LYS A 80 -6.11 -8.21 9.41
N GLY A 81 -6.23 -7.53 10.55
CA GLY A 81 -6.71 -6.14 10.60
C GLY A 81 -5.82 -5.18 9.81
N LEU A 82 -4.50 -5.29 9.97
CA LEU A 82 -3.54 -4.47 9.23
C LEU A 82 -3.58 -4.74 7.71
N ASN A 83 -3.73 -6.01 7.30
CA ASN A 83 -3.90 -6.35 5.89
C ASN A 83 -5.18 -5.79 5.28
N LEU A 84 -6.28 -5.78 6.03
CA LEU A 84 -7.53 -5.21 5.58
C LEU A 84 -7.36 -3.71 5.26
N VAL A 85 -6.77 -2.95 6.17
CA VAL A 85 -6.47 -1.53 5.94
C VAL A 85 -5.54 -1.35 4.74
N ARG A 86 -4.49 -2.18 4.65
CA ARG A 86 -3.56 -2.17 3.51
C ARG A 86 -4.26 -2.38 2.18
N SER A 87 -5.29 -3.22 2.10
CA SER A 87 -6.05 -3.47 0.87
C SER A 87 -7.00 -2.33 0.50
N VAL A 88 -7.50 -1.57 1.48
CA VAL A 88 -8.38 -0.42 1.22
C VAL A 88 -7.62 0.75 0.60
N ILE A 89 -6.37 0.98 0.99
CA ILE A 89 -5.52 2.08 0.46
C ILE A 89 -5.40 2.05 -1.09
N PRO A 90 -4.92 0.96 -1.74
CA PRO A 90 -4.85 0.89 -3.20
C PRO A 90 -6.22 0.90 -3.85
N PHE A 91 -7.25 0.35 -3.20
CA PHE A 91 -8.62 0.38 -3.72
C PHE A 91 -9.14 1.81 -3.86
N VAL A 92 -9.00 2.63 -2.81
CA VAL A 92 -9.37 4.05 -2.85
C VAL A 92 -8.52 4.81 -3.87
N GLY A 93 -7.22 4.54 -3.93
CA GLY A 93 -6.32 5.14 -4.93
C GLY A 93 -6.76 4.85 -6.37
N ALA A 94 -7.14 3.60 -6.66
CA ALA A 94 -7.66 3.20 -7.97
C ALA A 94 -9.00 3.88 -8.31
N VAL A 95 -9.93 3.95 -7.35
CA VAL A 95 -11.22 4.63 -7.54
C VAL A 95 -11.02 6.11 -7.86
N LEU A 96 -10.16 6.82 -7.13
CA LEU A 96 -9.87 8.23 -7.37
C LEU A 96 -9.18 8.48 -8.71
N GLY A 97 -8.24 7.60 -9.09
CA GLY A 97 -7.55 7.67 -10.38
C GLY A 97 -8.52 7.47 -11.55
N LEU A 98 -9.42 6.48 -11.46
CA LEU A 98 -10.45 6.23 -12.46
C LEU A 98 -11.48 7.37 -12.52
N TRP A 99 -11.94 7.88 -11.37
CA TRP A 99 -12.90 8.98 -11.31
C TRP A 99 -12.35 10.23 -11.99
N SER A 100 -11.07 10.54 -11.77
CA SER A 100 -10.40 11.70 -12.38
C SER A 100 -10.16 11.56 -13.88
N LEU A 101 -10.37 10.36 -14.45
CA LEU A 101 -10.31 10.12 -15.89
C LEU A 101 -11.58 10.60 -16.59
N VAL A 102 -12.73 10.46 -15.93
CA VAL A 102 -14.06 10.75 -16.49
C VAL A 102 -14.70 12.04 -15.96
N ALA A 103 -14.22 12.57 -14.84
CA ALA A 103 -14.66 13.85 -14.26
C ALA A 103 -13.76 15.01 -14.68
#